data_AF-A0A359CPM5-F1
#
_entry.id   AF-A0A359CPM5-F1
#
_cell.length_a   1.000
_cell.length_b   1.000
_cell.length_c   1.000
_cell.angle_alpha   90.00
_cell.angle_beta   90.00
_cell.angle_gamma   90.00
#
_symmetry.space_group_name_H-M   'P 1'
#
loop_
_entity.id
_entity.type
_entity.pdbx_description
1 polymer ?
#
loop_
_entity_poly.entity_id
_entity_poly.type
_entity_poly.pdbx_seq_one_letter_code
_entity_poly.pdbx_strand_id
1 'polypeptide(L)'
;LKQHSKYSGEELSYMDPTTNEKYIPYCVEPSVGADRIALAFLVDAYNEEELEGGDSRVVLKLHPALSPIKAAVLPLSKKLSDNALKLHEKLSKKFTVEFDETGSIGKRYRRQDE
;
A
#
# COMPACT_ATOMS: atom_id res chain seq x y z
N LEU A 1 23.84 -18.53 -13.94
CA LEU A 1 23.55 -19.03 -15.31
C LEU A 1 24.25 -20.33 -15.68
N LYS A 2 25.52 -20.60 -15.28
CA LYS A 2 26.19 -21.89 -15.55
C LYS A 2 25.37 -23.13 -15.15
N GLN A 3 24.79 -23.13 -13.94
CA GLN A 3 23.93 -24.24 -13.49
C GLN A 3 22.64 -24.34 -14.31
N HIS A 4 21.95 -23.22 -14.58
CA HIS A 4 20.76 -23.22 -15.44
C HIS A 4 21.04 -23.79 -16.83
N SER A 5 22.15 -23.41 -17.46
CA SER A 5 22.56 -23.95 -18.77
C SER A 5 22.77 -25.46 -18.72
N LYS A 6 23.42 -25.98 -17.66
CA LYS A 6 23.63 -27.43 -17.46
C LYS A 6 22.32 -28.22 -17.34
N TYR A 7 21.34 -27.71 -16.59
CA TYR A 7 20.10 -28.43 -16.30
C TYR A 7 18.99 -28.19 -17.33
N SER A 8 19.02 -27.07 -18.05
CA SER A 8 18.06 -26.78 -19.14
C SER A 8 18.49 -27.35 -20.49
N GLY A 9 19.78 -27.62 -20.69
CA GLY A 9 20.34 -28.05 -21.98
C GLY A 9 20.57 -26.90 -22.97
N GLU A 10 20.23 -25.66 -22.61
CA GLU A 10 20.37 -24.47 -23.45
C GLU A 10 21.69 -23.74 -23.15
N GLU A 11 22.36 -23.22 -24.19
CA GLU A 11 23.60 -22.45 -24.04
C GLU A 11 23.30 -20.99 -23.68
N LEU A 12 23.40 -20.64 -22.39
CA LEU A 12 23.11 -19.29 -21.87
C LEU A 12 24.34 -18.36 -21.90
N SER A 13 25.03 -18.34 -23.04
CA SER A 13 26.21 -17.50 -23.27
C SER A 13 25.84 -16.22 -24.01
N TYR A 14 26.57 -15.14 -23.76
CA TYR A 14 26.43 -13.86 -24.42
C TYR A 14 27.70 -13.56 -25.20
N MET A 15 27.54 -13.02 -26.42
CA MET A 15 28.64 -12.53 -27.24
C MET A 15 28.65 -11.01 -27.17
N ASP A 16 29.73 -10.45 -26.63
CA ASP A 16 29.91 -9.02 -26.54
C ASP A 16 30.15 -8.42 -27.93
N PRO A 17 29.31 -7.51 -28.43
CA PRO A 17 29.48 -6.91 -29.75
C PRO A 17 30.68 -5.95 -29.85
N THR A 18 31.25 -5.54 -28.71
CA THR A 18 32.39 -4.60 -28.65
C THR A 18 33.72 -5.35 -28.58
N THR A 19 33.80 -6.38 -27.74
CA THR A 19 35.04 -7.14 -27.50
C THR A 19 35.10 -8.45 -28.31
N ASN A 20 33.98 -8.88 -28.91
CA ASN A 20 33.81 -10.18 -29.56
C ASN A 20 34.10 -11.38 -28.65
N GLU A 21 34.11 -11.19 -27.33
CA GLU A 21 34.30 -12.27 -26.37
C GLU A 21 32.96 -12.93 -26.04
N LYS A 22 32.98 -14.27 -26.00
CA LYS A 22 31.84 -15.09 -25.58
C LYS A 22 31.99 -15.43 -24.10
N TYR A 23 31.05 -15.02 -23.27
CA TYR A 23 31.08 -15.29 -21.83
C TYR A 23 29.70 -15.66 -21.28
N ILE A 24 29.67 -16.22 -20.07
CA ILE A 24 28.42 -16.50 -19.35
C ILE A 24 28.17 -15.33 -18.39
N PRO A 25 27.08 -14.57 -18.53
CA PRO A 25 26.86 -13.40 -17.70
C PRO A 25 26.67 -13.77 -16.22
N TYR A 26 27.07 -12.84 -15.36
CA TYR A 26 26.69 -12.86 -13.95
C TYR A 26 25.22 -12.46 -13.83
N CYS A 27 24.49 -13.17 -12.95
CA CYS A 27 23.12 -12.82 -12.61
C CYS A 27 23.14 -12.09 -11.27
N VAL A 28 22.64 -10.86 -11.23
CA VAL A 28 22.37 -10.13 -10.00
C VAL A 28 20.85 -10.10 -9.83
N GLU A 29 20.36 -10.81 -8.82
CA GLU A 29 18.92 -10.99 -8.60
C GLU A 29 18.53 -10.42 -7.23
N PRO A 30 17.99 -9.18 -7.18
CA PRO A 30 17.36 -8.68 -5.97
C PRO A 30 16.01 -9.39 -5.80
N SER A 31 15.85 -10.10 -4.69
CA SER A 31 14.60 -10.76 -4.33
C SER A 31 14.07 -10.19 -3.02
N VAL A 32 12.79 -9.83 -3.01
CA VAL A 32 12.10 -9.31 -1.83
C VAL A 32 10.72 -9.95 -1.71
N GLY A 33 10.27 -10.21 -0.48
CA GLY A 33 8.94 -10.74 -0.21
C GLY A 33 7.93 -9.61 -0.04
N ALA A 34 6.90 -9.58 -0.90
CA ALA A 34 5.84 -8.57 -0.83
C ALA A 34 5.14 -8.55 0.54
N ASP A 35 4.83 -9.73 1.09
CA ASP A 35 4.17 -9.85 2.39
C ASP A 35 5.03 -9.30 3.53
N ARG A 36 6.34 -9.51 3.47
CA ARG A 36 7.28 -9.00 4.47
C ARG A 36 7.37 -7.48 4.42
N ILE A 37 7.35 -6.91 3.22
CA ILE A 37 7.34 -5.45 3.04
C ILE A 37 6.02 -4.85 3.53
N ALA A 38 4.89 -5.48 3.20
CA ALA A 38 3.58 -5.04 3.69
C ALA A 38 3.53 -5.05 5.22
N LEU A 39 3.99 -6.14 5.86
CA LEU A 39 4.08 -6.22 7.32
C LEU A 39 5.03 -5.16 7.89
N ALA A 40 6.18 -4.94 7.27
CA ALA A 40 7.14 -3.93 7.71
C ALA A 40 6.52 -2.53 7.70
N PHE A 41 5.77 -2.16 6.65
CA PHE A 41 5.06 -0.88 6.62
C PHE A 41 3.97 -0.76 7.66
N LEU A 42 3.24 -1.84 7.97
CA LEU A 42 2.22 -1.83 9.02
C LEU A 42 2.84 -1.64 10.40
N VAL A 43 3.96 -2.35 10.68
CA VAL A 43 4.67 -2.24 11.95
C VAL A 43 5.28 -0.84 12.13
N ASP A 44 5.87 -0.27 11.07
CA ASP A 44 6.44 1.08 11.09
C ASP A 44 5.37 2.17 11.26
N ALA A 45 4.20 1.99 10.64
CA ALA A 45 3.10 2.95 10.73
C ALA A 45 2.32 2.88 12.05
N TYR A 46 2.37 1.77 12.77
CA TYR A 46 1.60 1.57 14.00
C TYR A 46 2.06 2.54 15.10
N ASN A 47 1.14 3.37 15.57
CA ASN A 47 1.42 4.34 16.61
C ASN A 47 0.25 4.46 17.60
N GLU A 48 0.56 4.43 18.89
CA GLU A 48 -0.40 4.70 19.96
C GLU A 48 -0.21 6.15 20.44
N GLU A 49 -1.28 6.95 20.42
CA GLU A 49 -1.27 8.33 20.87
C GLU A 49 -2.14 8.48 22.12
N GLU A 50 -1.58 9.09 23.16
CA GLU A 50 -2.36 9.57 24.31
C GLU A 50 -3.12 10.83 23.92
N LEU A 51 -4.43 10.83 24.21
CA LEU A 51 -5.32 11.95 24.00
C LEU A 51 -5.55 12.70 25.31
N GLU A 52 -5.98 13.96 25.19
CA GLU A 52 -6.43 14.73 26.34
C GLU A 52 -7.58 14.01 27.06
N GLY A 53 -7.50 13.95 28.39
CA GLY A 53 -8.49 13.25 29.21
C GLY A 53 -8.16 11.79 29.54
N GLY A 54 -6.96 11.31 29.21
CA GLY A 54 -6.49 9.96 29.59
C GLY A 54 -7.01 8.83 28.71
N ASP A 55 -7.54 9.16 27.53
CA ASP A 55 -7.92 8.20 26.50
C ASP A 55 -6.73 7.95 25.56
N SER A 56 -6.72 6.83 24.84
CA SER A 56 -5.69 6.54 23.85
C SER A 56 -6.32 6.18 22.51
N ARG A 57 -5.57 6.41 21.42
CA ARG A 57 -5.95 5.97 20.08
C ARG A 57 -4.80 5.29 19.37
N VAL A 58 -5.13 4.28 18.57
CA VAL A 58 -4.22 3.71 17.58
C VAL A 58 -4.39 4.51 16.29
N VAL A 59 -3.27 4.90 15.68
CA VAL A 59 -3.22 5.53 14.36
C VAL A 59 -2.19 4.81 13.50
N LEU A 60 -2.59 4.35 12.31
CA LEU A 60 -1.66 3.88 11.29
C LEU A 60 -1.15 5.06 10.45
N LYS A 61 0.05 5.54 10.76
CA LYS A 61 0.73 6.65 10.05
C LYS A 61 1.35 6.20 8.72
N LEU A 62 0.57 5.49 7.90
CA LEU A 62 1.00 5.04 6.57
C LEU A 62 1.32 6.25 5.69
N HIS A 63 2.39 6.15 4.91
CA HIS A 63 2.70 7.15 3.90
C HIS A 63 1.49 7.34 2.96
N PRO A 64 1.12 8.58 2.55
CA PRO A 64 -0.08 8.81 1.76
C PRO A 64 -0.15 8.01 0.45
N ALA A 65 0.99 7.64 -0.13
CA ALA A 65 1.06 6.76 -1.30
C ALA A 65 0.62 5.31 -0.99
N LEU A 66 0.93 4.81 0.22
CA LEU A 66 0.66 3.44 0.67
C LEU A 66 -0.70 3.27 1.35
N SER A 67 -1.31 4.35 1.85
CA SER A 67 -2.62 4.25 2.51
C SER A 67 -3.67 3.57 1.63
N PRO A 68 -4.43 2.57 2.13
CA PRO A 68 -5.43 1.87 1.34
C PRO A 68 -6.61 2.76 0.95
N ILE A 69 -6.97 3.71 1.81
CA ILE A 69 -8.09 4.62 1.65
C ILE A 69 -7.55 6.04 1.66
N LYS A 70 -7.75 6.79 0.57
CA LYS A 70 -7.19 8.14 0.43
C LYS A 70 -8.05 9.22 1.08
N ALA A 71 -9.34 8.97 1.18
CA ALA A 71 -10.30 9.86 1.84
C ALA A 71 -11.52 9.08 2.31
N ALA A 72 -12.17 9.59 3.35
CA ALA A 72 -13.46 9.11 3.82
C ALA A 72 -14.49 10.24 3.77
N VAL A 73 -15.67 9.96 3.22
CA VAL A 73 -16.80 10.89 3.16
C VAL A 73 -17.81 10.51 4.23
N LEU A 74 -17.90 11.33 5.27
CA LEU A 74 -18.64 11.02 6.49
C LEU A 74 -19.74 12.09 6.72
N PRO A 75 -21.02 11.84 6.33
CA PRO A 75 -22.08 12.82 6.54
C PRO A 75 -22.40 13.01 8.03
N LEU A 76 -22.45 14.27 8.47
CA LEU A 76 -22.76 14.62 9.86
C LEU A 76 -24.17 14.17 10.30
N SER A 77 -25.13 14.15 9.37
CA SER A 77 -26.49 13.66 9.60
C SER A 77 -27.05 13.00 8.35
N LYS A 78 -28.06 12.14 8.53
CA LYS A 78 -28.75 11.45 7.41
C LYS A 78 -29.37 12.40 6.38
N LYS A 79 -29.70 13.64 6.76
CA LYS A 79 -30.25 14.65 5.85
C LYS A 79 -29.22 15.14 4.82
N LEU A 80 -27.93 14.95 5.09
CA LEU A 80 -26.82 15.36 4.22
C LEU A 80 -26.29 14.21 3.36
N SER A 81 -26.81 12.99 3.55
CA SER A 81 -26.30 11.78 2.89
C SER A 81 -26.35 11.90 1.37
N ASP A 82 -27.41 12.48 0.79
CA ASP A 82 -27.51 12.65 -0.67
C ASP A 82 -26.39 13.52 -1.26
N ASN A 83 -26.04 14.62 -0.58
CA ASN A 83 -24.96 15.50 -1.03
C ASN A 83 -23.58 14.87 -0.80
N ALA A 84 -23.43 14.13 0.31
CA ALA A 84 -22.21 13.38 0.62
C ALA A 84 -21.97 12.24 -0.38
N LEU A 85 -23.02 11.51 -0.78
CA LEU A 85 -22.95 10.48 -1.84
C LEU A 85 -22.50 11.06 -3.17
N LYS A 86 -23.05 12.22 -3.59
CA LYS A 86 -22.60 12.91 -4.80
C LYS A 86 -21.12 13.31 -4.73
N LEU A 87 -20.61 13.66 -3.56
CA LEU A 87 -19.19 13.96 -3.36
C LEU A 87 -18.33 12.69 -3.44
N HIS A 88 -18.76 11.62 -2.76
CA HIS A 88 -18.13 10.30 -2.83
C HIS A 88 -18.03 9.81 -4.27
N GLU A 89 -19.10 9.85 -5.05
CA GLU A 89 -19.11 9.45 -6.46
C GLU A 89 -18.13 10.26 -7.32
N LYS A 90 -17.94 11.54 -7.02
CA LYS A 90 -16.98 12.39 -7.74
C LYS A 90 -15.54 12.03 -7.40
N LEU A 91 -15.25 11.78 -6.12
CA LEU A 91 -13.89 11.48 -5.65
C LEU A 91 -13.47 10.03 -5.99
N SER A 92 -14.40 9.09 -5.89
CA SER A 92 -14.19 7.65 -6.19
C SER A 92 -13.78 7.39 -7.63
N LYS A 93 -14.00 8.34 -8.55
CA LYS A 93 -13.50 8.27 -9.94
C LYS A 93 -11.99 8.43 -10.05
N LYS A 94 -11.33 8.97 -9.03
CA LYS A 94 -9.90 9.31 -9.04
C LYS A 94 -9.12 8.65 -7.91
N PHE A 95 -9.78 8.32 -6.81
CA PHE A 95 -9.14 7.81 -5.60
C PHE A 95 -9.96 6.68 -4.98
N THR A 96 -9.31 5.82 -4.20
CA THR A 96 -10.01 4.90 -3.29
C THR A 96 -10.59 5.71 -2.14
N VAL A 97 -11.93 5.82 -2.10
CA VAL A 97 -12.65 6.63 -1.12
C VAL A 97 -13.73 5.81 -0.46
N GLU A 98 -13.81 5.90 0.87
CA GLU A 98 -14.85 5.25 1.65
C GLU A 98 -16.02 6.20 1.95
N PHE A 99 -17.21 5.65 2.06
CA PHE A 99 -18.40 6.36 2.54
C PHE A 99 -18.95 5.61 3.76
N ASP A 100 -19.07 6.30 4.89
CA ASP A 100 -19.63 5.72 6.12
C ASP A 100 -20.59 6.70 6.80
N GLU A 101 -21.84 6.26 6.96
CA GLU A 101 -22.88 6.96 7.71
C GLU A 101 -23.36 6.21 8.96
N THR A 102 -22.67 5.12 9.32
CA THR A 102 -23.01 4.24 10.43
C THR A 102 -22.40 4.70 11.75
N GLY A 103 -23.11 4.51 12.86
CA GLY A 103 -22.63 4.89 14.19
C GLY A 103 -22.47 6.41 14.40
N SER A 104 -21.85 6.77 15.53
CA SER A 104 -21.53 8.17 15.87
C SER A 104 -20.32 8.65 15.08
N ILE A 105 -20.22 9.96 14.84
CA ILE A 105 -19.11 10.56 14.08
C ILE A 105 -17.74 10.22 14.68
N GLY A 106 -17.62 10.16 16.02
CA GLY A 106 -16.39 9.78 16.69
C GLY A 106 -15.97 8.33 16.41
N LYS A 107 -16.93 7.39 16.32
CA LYS A 107 -16.63 5.99 15.94
C LYS A 107 -16.14 5.90 14.50
N ARG A 108 -16.64 6.76 13.61
CA ARG A 108 -16.19 6.80 12.22
C ARG A 108 -14.76 7.32 12.12
N TYR A 109 -14.41 8.36 12.88
CA TYR A 109 -13.04 8.86 12.92
C TYR A 109 -12.06 7.79 13.43
N ARG A 110 -12.40 7.08 14.52
CA ARG A 110 -11.55 5.99 15.05
C ARG A 110 -11.29 4.88 14.02
N ARG A 111 -12.30 4.48 13.23
CA ARG A 111 -12.13 3.48 12.15
C ARG A 111 -11.22 3.92 11.01
N GLN A 112 -11.05 5.23 10.81
CA GLN A 112 -10.20 5.77 9.75
C GLN A 112 -8.78 6.07 10.25
N ASP A 113 -8.60 6.19 11.57
CA ASP A 113 -7.29 6.28 12.20
C ASP A 113 -6.61 4.89 12.25
N GLU A 114 -7.39 3.81 12.50
CA GLU A 114 -6.96 2.40 12.49
C GLU A 114 -6.78 1.80 11.09
#